data_AF-A0A7C5M8K3-F1
#
_entry.id   AF-A0A7C5M8K3-F1
#
_cell.length_a   1.000
_cell.length_b   1.000
_cell.length_c   1.000
_cell.angle_alpha   90.00
_cell.angle_beta   90.00
_cell.angle_gamma   90.00
#
_symmetry.space_group_name_H-M   'P 1'
#
loop_
_entity.id
_entity.type
_entity.pdbx_description
1 polymer ?
#
loop_
_entity_poly.entity_id
_entity_poly.type
_entity_poly.pdbx_seq_one_letter_code
_entity_poly.pdbx_strand_id
1 'polypeptide(L)'
;MASLVPRNIVAFGRWSLLVTTVLLVAFPFLSVTIPPAVDLPQHLGQVRMFYEALAGQRPDLTIAYLAPGNLVYLLLAACDALLSPFAAGRLALALVVLAGVQSAWAVATRRDRPMGAVVLTAALAFNHSLYWGFLPFLCGWPVFLVWVHVLPTARTGVLAALALLLYAAHPLWFAVGAICALPGTRHLGWKRAGGRGLALLLPLALAALWYPTLTRLRSEAGFDMAAHFFTSPVERLDPRYLVDALLGGIRGPTETVVLAAM
;
A
#
# COMPACT_ATOMS: atom_id res chain seq x y z
N MET A 1 11.20 33.98 18.94
CA MET A 1 11.16 33.11 20.14
C MET A 1 12.20 32.02 19.98
N ALA A 2 13.34 32.15 20.63
CA ALA A 2 14.42 31.16 20.60
C ALA A 2 14.03 29.95 21.47
N SER A 3 14.17 28.74 20.95
CA SER A 3 13.77 27.50 21.62
C SER A 3 14.61 27.25 22.87
N LEU A 4 13.96 27.21 24.04
CA LEU A 4 14.53 26.84 25.35
C LEU A 4 14.79 25.32 25.49
N VAL A 5 15.11 24.63 24.39
CA VAL A 5 15.47 23.21 24.45
C VAL A 5 16.99 23.12 24.53
N PRO A 6 17.58 22.58 25.62
CA PRO A 6 19.02 22.46 25.78
C PRO A 6 19.65 21.69 24.61
N ARG A 7 20.58 22.34 23.90
CA ARG A 7 21.27 21.78 22.70
C ARG A 7 22.01 20.46 22.97
N ASN A 8 22.33 20.15 24.23
CA ASN A 8 23.15 19.01 24.60
C ASN A 8 22.34 17.69 24.74
N ILE A 9 21.01 17.74 24.77
CA ILE A 9 20.13 16.55 24.68
C ILE A 9 19.92 16.11 23.20
N VAL A 10 20.28 16.97 22.25
CA VAL A 10 19.83 16.87 20.85
C VAL A 10 20.65 15.89 20.00
N ALA A 11 21.94 15.70 20.28
CA ALA A 11 22.81 14.82 19.48
C ALA A 11 22.79 13.35 19.93
N PHE A 12 22.79 13.10 21.24
CA PHE A 12 22.60 11.75 21.81
C PHE A 12 21.13 11.30 21.70
N GLY A 13 20.18 12.24 21.64
CA GLY A 13 18.74 11.96 21.60
C GLY A 13 18.22 11.42 20.26
N ARG A 14 18.74 11.85 19.11
CA ARG A 14 18.13 11.49 17.80
C ARG A 14 18.33 10.04 17.41
N TRP A 15 19.56 9.54 17.50
CA TRP A 15 19.86 8.14 17.14
C TRP A 15 19.25 7.17 18.14
N SER A 16 19.33 7.46 19.44
CA SER A 16 18.65 6.66 20.45
C SER A 16 17.14 6.64 20.25
N LEU A 17 16.50 7.77 19.93
CA LEU A 17 15.07 7.81 19.61
C LEU A 17 14.74 6.97 18.37
N LEU A 18 15.54 7.06 17.30
CA LEU A 18 15.33 6.24 16.11
C LEU A 18 15.46 4.75 16.42
N VAL A 19 16.52 4.34 17.13
CA VAL A 19 16.75 2.94 17.50
C VAL A 19 15.61 2.43 18.39
N THR A 20 15.25 3.17 19.44
CA THR A 20 14.11 2.80 20.31
C THR A 20 12.81 2.71 19.51
N THR A 21 12.57 3.64 18.60
CA THR A 21 11.38 3.62 17.73
C THR A 21 11.36 2.38 16.84
N VAL A 22 12.47 2.07 16.18
CA VAL A 22 12.62 0.88 15.34
C VAL A 22 12.38 -0.39 16.14
N LEU A 23 12.96 -0.49 17.34
CA LEU A 23 12.78 -1.66 18.21
C LEU A 23 11.32 -1.81 18.66
N LEU A 24 10.68 -0.73 19.13
CA LEU A 24 9.29 -0.75 19.57
C LEU A 24 8.32 -1.11 18.44
N VAL A 25 8.57 -0.60 17.23
CA VAL A 25 7.73 -0.87 16.06
C VAL A 25 7.98 -2.27 15.49
N ALA A 26 9.21 -2.77 15.54
CA ALA A 26 9.51 -4.13 15.09
C ALA A 26 8.99 -5.19 16.07
N PHE A 27 8.96 -4.88 17.38
CA PHE A 27 8.69 -5.84 18.45
C PHE A 27 7.40 -6.66 18.24
N PRO A 28 6.23 -6.06 17.92
CA PRO A 28 5.01 -6.83 17.69
C PRO A 28 5.16 -7.88 16.59
N PHE A 29 5.83 -7.56 15.49
CA PHE A 29 6.05 -8.51 14.39
C PHE A 29 7.01 -9.64 14.76
N LEU A 30 7.98 -9.38 15.63
CA LEU A 30 8.94 -10.38 16.10
C LEU A 30 8.36 -11.27 17.22
N SER A 31 7.41 -10.74 17.99
CA SER A 31 6.84 -11.41 19.17
C SER A 31 5.70 -12.37 18.87
N VAL A 32 5.05 -12.24 17.71
CA VAL A 32 3.88 -13.06 17.33
C VAL A 32 4.23 -14.04 16.22
N THR A 33 3.45 -15.11 16.08
CA THR A 33 3.56 -16.07 14.96
C THR A 33 2.84 -15.56 13.72
N ILE A 34 1.65 -14.98 13.91
CA ILE A 34 0.83 -14.42 12.84
C ILE A 34 0.62 -12.94 13.18
N PRO A 35 1.21 -12.02 12.41
CA PRO A 35 1.04 -10.59 12.64
C PRO A 35 -0.40 -10.18 12.28
N PRO A 36 -0.94 -9.15 12.94
CA PRO A 36 -2.34 -8.78 12.79
C PRO A 36 -2.53 -7.96 11.51
N ALA A 37 -2.57 -8.65 10.37
CA ALA A 37 -2.87 -8.12 9.04
C ALA A 37 -3.79 -9.11 8.32
N VAL A 38 -5.08 -8.76 8.20
CA VAL A 38 -6.13 -9.69 7.76
C VAL A 38 -5.89 -10.25 6.35
N ASP A 39 -5.32 -9.47 5.43
CA ASP A 39 -5.04 -9.93 4.07
C ASP A 39 -3.71 -10.70 3.92
N LEU A 40 -2.84 -10.70 4.94
CA LEU A 40 -1.52 -11.34 4.83
C LEU A 40 -1.60 -12.83 4.43
N PRO A 41 -2.48 -13.67 5.02
CA PRO A 41 -2.62 -15.06 4.61
C PRO A 41 -3.00 -15.20 3.13
N GLN A 42 -3.84 -14.30 2.61
CA GLN A 42 -4.20 -14.26 1.19
C GLN A 42 -2.96 -13.99 0.32
N HIS A 43 -2.15 -12.98 0.66
CA HIS A 43 -0.95 -12.64 -0.11
C HIS A 43 0.11 -13.74 -0.08
N LEU A 44 0.32 -14.39 1.07
CA LEU A 44 1.20 -15.56 1.18
C LEU A 44 0.69 -16.73 0.34
N GLY A 45 -0.62 -16.97 0.34
CA GLY A 45 -1.25 -17.97 -0.53
C GLY A 45 -1.04 -17.66 -2.01
N GLN A 46 -1.11 -16.39 -2.42
CA GLN A 46 -0.83 -15.96 -3.79
C GLN A 46 0.63 -16.14 -4.20
N VAL A 47 1.59 -15.90 -3.30
CA VAL A 47 3.01 -16.19 -3.54
C VAL A 47 3.23 -17.69 -3.76
N ARG A 48 2.59 -18.54 -2.94
CA ARG A 48 2.62 -19.98 -3.15
C ARG A 48 2.01 -20.40 -4.49
N MET A 49 0.81 -19.91 -4.82
CA MET A 49 0.15 -20.18 -6.11
C MET A 49 0.99 -19.71 -7.29
N PHE A 50 1.74 -18.61 -7.15
CA PHE A 50 2.69 -18.15 -8.16
C PHE A 50 3.81 -19.18 -8.39
N TYR A 51 4.40 -19.74 -7.34
CA TYR A 51 5.39 -20.81 -7.50
C TYR A 51 4.81 -22.09 -8.11
N GLU A 52 3.60 -22.48 -7.70
CA GLU A 52 2.90 -23.63 -8.28
C GLU A 52 2.60 -23.42 -9.78
N ALA A 53 2.17 -22.21 -10.17
CA ALA A 53 1.95 -21.84 -11.57
C ALA A 53 3.25 -21.83 -12.38
N LEU A 54 4.35 -21.29 -11.83
CA LEU A 54 5.67 -21.34 -12.47
C LEU A 54 6.20 -22.77 -12.65
N ALA A 55 5.90 -23.66 -11.71
CA ALA A 55 6.23 -25.08 -11.80
C ALA A 55 5.30 -25.87 -12.73
N GLY A 56 4.32 -25.24 -13.37
CA GLY A 56 3.34 -25.90 -14.25
C GLY A 56 2.29 -26.74 -13.52
N GLN A 57 2.19 -26.62 -12.20
CA GLN A 57 1.23 -27.37 -11.38
C GLN A 57 -0.17 -26.76 -11.39
N ARG A 58 -0.28 -25.50 -11.82
CA ARG A 58 -1.53 -24.72 -11.88
C ARG A 58 -1.72 -24.07 -13.25
N PRO A 59 -1.94 -24.87 -14.32
CA PRO A 59 -2.15 -24.35 -15.68
C PRO A 59 -3.45 -23.54 -15.82
N ASP A 60 -4.36 -23.66 -14.85
CA ASP A 60 -5.59 -22.88 -14.74
C ASP A 60 -5.34 -21.41 -14.33
N LEU A 61 -4.16 -21.09 -13.79
CA LEU A 61 -3.84 -19.76 -13.31
C LEU A 61 -3.06 -18.95 -14.35
N THR A 62 -3.44 -17.67 -14.50
CA THR A 62 -2.68 -16.70 -15.30
C THR A 62 -1.88 -15.78 -14.39
N ILE A 63 -0.58 -15.60 -14.70
CA ILE A 63 0.29 -14.69 -13.96
C ILE A 63 0.19 -13.28 -14.56
N ALA A 64 -0.26 -12.33 -13.76
CA ALA A 64 -0.44 -10.94 -14.16
C ALA A 64 0.79 -10.07 -13.84
N TYR A 65 1.89 -10.26 -14.58
CA TYR A 65 3.17 -9.59 -14.30
C TYR A 65 3.10 -8.06 -14.27
N LEU A 66 2.28 -7.46 -15.13
CA LEU A 66 2.17 -6.01 -15.28
C LEU A 66 1.00 -5.39 -14.48
N ALA A 67 0.28 -6.21 -13.71
CA ALA A 67 -0.75 -5.70 -12.82
C ALA A 67 -0.13 -4.78 -11.75
N PRO A 68 -0.84 -3.72 -11.33
CA PRO A 68 -0.42 -2.97 -10.18
C PRO A 68 -0.64 -3.79 -8.90
N GLY A 69 0.00 -3.40 -7.80
CA GLY A 69 -0.06 -4.16 -6.55
C GLY A 69 0.99 -5.27 -6.42
N ASN A 70 1.84 -5.48 -7.43
CA ASN A 70 2.84 -6.54 -7.42
C ASN A 70 4.04 -6.32 -6.49
N LEU A 71 4.26 -5.11 -5.98
CA LEU A 71 5.41 -4.81 -5.11
C LEU A 71 5.38 -5.61 -3.80
N VAL A 72 4.20 -5.83 -3.22
CA VAL A 72 4.08 -6.64 -1.99
C VAL A 72 4.47 -8.10 -2.26
N TYR A 73 4.07 -8.67 -3.39
CA TYR A 73 4.40 -10.07 -3.71
C TYR A 73 5.89 -10.24 -3.97
N LEU A 74 6.55 -9.26 -4.60
CA LEU A 74 8.00 -9.29 -4.77
C LEU A 74 8.72 -9.30 -3.42
N LEU A 75 8.29 -8.47 -2.47
CA LEU A 75 8.85 -8.44 -1.13
C LEU A 75 8.61 -9.75 -0.38
N LEU A 76 7.37 -10.26 -0.42
CA LEU A 76 6.99 -11.51 0.23
C LEU A 76 7.76 -12.70 -0.35
N ALA A 77 7.82 -12.82 -1.68
CA ALA A 77 8.59 -13.87 -2.37
C ALA A 77 10.09 -13.79 -2.05
N ALA A 78 10.66 -12.59 -1.95
CA ALA A 78 12.06 -12.42 -1.54
C ALA A 78 12.30 -12.88 -0.09
N CYS A 79 11.34 -12.65 0.81
CA CYS A 79 11.43 -13.13 2.19
C CYS A 79 11.20 -14.66 2.28
N ASP A 80 10.27 -15.18 1.48
CA ASP A 80 9.90 -16.61 1.42
C ASP A 80 11.04 -17.46 0.85
N ALA A 81 11.85 -16.91 -0.05
CA ALA A 81 13.07 -17.56 -0.54
C ALA A 81 14.12 -17.83 0.56
N LEU A 82 14.02 -17.14 1.70
CA LEU A 82 15.00 -17.21 2.79
C LEU A 82 14.43 -17.86 4.07
N LEU A 83 13.11 -17.92 4.21
CA LEU A 83 12.43 -18.23 5.47
C LEU A 83 11.17 -19.05 5.23
N SER A 84 10.65 -19.72 6.27
CA SER A 84 9.32 -20.34 6.20
C SER A 84 8.22 -19.29 5.91
N PRO A 85 7.08 -19.65 5.30
CA PRO A 85 6.04 -18.69 4.91
C PRO A 85 5.55 -17.75 6.02
N PHE A 86 5.36 -18.27 7.24
CA PHE A 86 4.94 -17.43 8.39
C PHE A 86 6.05 -16.47 8.82
N ALA A 87 7.31 -16.91 8.82
CA ALA A 87 8.45 -16.03 9.11
C ALA A 87 8.67 -14.99 8.00
N ALA A 88 8.46 -15.36 6.73
CA ALA A 88 8.52 -14.47 5.59
C ALA A 88 7.47 -13.36 5.68
N GLY A 89 6.21 -13.69 6.00
CA GLY A 89 5.15 -12.70 6.20
C GLY A 89 5.45 -11.71 7.34
N ARG A 90 5.98 -12.21 8.47
CA ARG A 90 6.41 -11.35 9.60
C ARG A 90 7.53 -10.41 9.20
N LEU A 91 8.56 -10.94 8.55
CA LEU A 91 9.71 -10.14 8.11
C LEU A 91 9.27 -9.10 7.08
N ALA A 92 8.48 -9.47 6.08
CA ALA A 92 7.99 -8.55 5.06
C ALA A 92 7.21 -7.39 5.67
N LEU A 93 6.26 -7.66 6.58
CA LEU A 93 5.52 -6.61 7.27
C LEU A 93 6.42 -5.71 8.11
N ALA A 94 7.35 -6.29 8.87
CA ALA A 94 8.32 -5.52 9.63
C ALA A 94 9.13 -4.60 8.71
N LEU A 95 9.62 -5.10 7.57
CA LEU A 95 10.38 -4.31 6.59
C LEU A 95 9.55 -3.16 6.01
N VAL A 96 8.29 -3.39 5.63
CA VAL A 96 7.38 -2.34 5.12
C VAL A 96 7.21 -1.23 6.15
N VAL A 97 6.90 -1.60 7.39
CA VAL A 97 6.65 -0.64 8.46
C VAL A 97 7.93 0.12 8.82
N LEU A 98 9.06 -0.57 8.93
CA LEU A 98 10.36 0.06 9.20
C LEU A 98 10.78 1.00 8.07
N ALA A 99 10.55 0.64 6.80
CA ALA A 99 10.76 1.54 5.67
C ALA A 99 9.87 2.79 5.76
N GLY A 100 8.61 2.63 6.21
CA GLY A 100 7.69 3.73 6.49
C GLY A 100 8.22 4.68 7.57
N VAL A 101 8.66 4.14 8.71
CA VAL A 101 9.27 4.91 9.80
C VAL A 101 10.53 5.63 9.34
N GLN A 102 11.42 4.93 8.62
CA GLN A 102 12.69 5.49 8.15
C GLN A 102 12.48 6.61 7.12
N SER A 103 11.56 6.42 6.17
CA SER A 103 11.23 7.45 5.17
C SER A 103 10.59 8.67 5.82
N ALA A 104 9.71 8.49 6.79
CA ALA A 104 9.15 9.59 7.59
C ALA A 104 10.23 10.33 8.38
N TRP A 105 11.14 9.59 9.02
CA TRP A 105 12.29 10.15 9.74
C TRP A 105 13.18 10.99 8.80
N ALA A 106 13.47 10.49 7.60
CA ALA A 106 14.27 11.18 6.60
C ALA A 106 13.60 12.49 6.11
N VAL A 107 12.29 12.45 5.88
CA VAL A 107 11.50 13.65 5.52
C VAL A 107 11.51 14.66 6.66
N ALA A 108 11.23 14.23 7.89
CA ALA A 108 11.21 15.10 9.06
C ALA A 108 12.57 15.77 9.31
N THR A 109 13.66 15.01 9.21
CA THR A 109 15.03 15.50 9.43
C THR A 109 15.42 16.57 8.41
N ARG A 110 15.14 16.35 7.11
CA ARG A 110 15.48 17.37 6.10
C ARG A 110 14.60 18.61 6.15
N ARG A 111 13.39 18.51 6.70
CA ARG A 111 12.45 19.62 6.84
C ARG A 111 12.54 20.31 8.20
N ASP A 112 13.57 19.99 8.98
CA ASP A 112 13.81 20.48 10.35
C ASP A 112 12.56 20.39 11.23
N ARG A 113 11.83 19.27 11.11
CA ARG A 113 10.62 19.01 11.90
C ARG A 113 10.99 18.48 13.29
N PRO A 114 10.18 18.78 14.32
CA PRO A 114 10.45 18.30 15.67
C PRO A 114 10.41 16.76 15.71
N MET A 115 11.32 16.15 16.48
CA MET A 115 11.41 14.69 16.60
C MET A 115 10.15 14.04 17.16
N GLY A 116 9.33 14.79 17.90
CA GLY A 116 7.99 14.35 18.31
C GLY A 116 7.09 13.97 17.13
N ALA A 117 7.23 14.62 15.97
CA ALA A 117 6.49 14.26 14.76
C ALA A 117 6.87 12.85 14.25
N VAL A 118 8.12 12.43 14.47
CA VAL A 118 8.58 11.11 14.04
C VAL A 118 8.13 10.02 15.00
N VAL A 119 8.13 10.29 16.30
CA VAL A 119 7.55 9.39 17.32
C VAL A 119 6.05 9.20 17.07
N LEU A 120 5.32 10.28 16.75
CA LEU A 120 3.91 10.18 16.35
C LEU A 120 3.70 9.33 15.09
N THR A 121 4.61 9.45 14.11
CA THR A 121 4.51 8.62 12.89
C THR A 121 4.72 7.14 13.20
N ALA A 122 5.57 6.81 14.16
CA ALA A 122 5.76 5.45 14.62
C ALA A 122 4.56 4.91 15.40
N ALA A 123 3.88 5.74 16.19
CA ALA A 123 2.62 5.37 16.83
C ALA A 123 1.53 5.03 15.78
N LEU A 124 1.57 5.69 14.62
CA LEU A 124 0.68 5.40 13.49
C LEU A 124 1.08 4.16 12.69
N ALA A 125 2.19 3.49 13.01
CA ALA A 125 2.55 2.22 12.36
C ALA A 125 1.47 1.14 12.56
N PHE A 126 0.88 1.09 13.75
CA PHE A 126 -0.19 0.17 14.11
C PHE A 126 -1.56 0.82 13.91
N ASN A 127 -1.90 1.10 12.67
CA ASN A 127 -3.16 1.72 12.30
C ASN A 127 -4.12 0.73 11.63
N HIS A 128 -5.34 1.18 11.38
CA HIS A 128 -6.37 0.41 10.66
C HIS A 128 -5.85 -0.10 9.29
N SER A 129 -5.04 0.71 8.60
CA SER A 129 -4.21 0.37 7.44
C SER A 129 -3.61 -1.03 7.50
N LEU A 130 -2.77 -1.19 8.53
CA LEU A 130 -2.04 -2.40 8.85
C LEU A 130 -2.98 -3.55 9.25
N TYR A 131 -3.92 -3.28 10.16
CA TYR A 131 -4.79 -4.32 10.70
C TYR A 131 -5.71 -4.94 9.64
N TRP A 132 -6.30 -4.12 8.78
CA TRP A 132 -7.19 -4.59 7.72
C TRP A 132 -6.49 -5.19 6.52
N GLY A 133 -5.17 -5.24 6.54
CA GLY A 133 -4.41 -5.86 5.49
C GLY A 133 -3.83 -4.83 4.56
N PHE A 134 -4.62 -4.17 3.70
CA PHE A 134 -4.20 -3.13 2.72
C PHE A 134 -2.70 -3.13 2.31
N LEU A 135 -2.13 -4.31 2.11
CA LEU A 135 -0.69 -4.52 2.10
C LEU A 135 0.00 -3.80 0.92
N PRO A 136 -0.59 -3.83 -0.30
CA PRO A 136 -0.10 -3.02 -1.42
C PRO A 136 -0.07 -1.51 -1.11
N PHE A 137 -1.03 -0.99 -0.33
CA PHE A 137 -1.00 0.42 0.10
C PHE A 137 0.11 0.68 1.11
N LEU A 138 0.32 -0.20 2.08
CA LEU A 138 1.38 -0.05 3.08
C LEU A 138 2.76 -0.04 2.41
N CYS A 139 2.98 -0.90 1.41
CA CYS A 139 4.21 -0.90 0.60
C CYS A 139 4.43 0.42 -0.17
N GLY A 140 3.35 1.05 -0.64
CA GLY A 140 3.44 2.29 -1.41
C GLY A 140 3.76 3.53 -0.57
N TRP A 141 3.40 3.53 0.71
CA TRP A 141 3.66 4.65 1.62
C TRP A 141 5.14 5.10 1.70
N PRO A 142 6.12 4.21 2.00
CA PRO A 142 7.52 4.61 2.05
C PRO A 142 8.04 5.12 0.70
N VAL A 143 7.62 4.49 -0.40
CA VAL A 143 7.97 4.93 -1.76
C VAL A 143 7.42 6.34 -2.02
N PHE A 144 6.19 6.62 -1.59
CA PHE A 144 5.55 7.92 -1.75
C PHE A 144 6.23 9.01 -0.92
N LEU A 145 6.64 8.71 0.31
CA LEU A 145 7.41 9.65 1.12
C LEU A 145 8.75 9.99 0.47
N VAL A 146 9.46 8.99 -0.06
CA VAL A 146 10.70 9.20 -0.82
C VAL A 146 10.41 10.01 -2.08
N TRP A 147 9.34 9.72 -2.82
CA TRP A 147 8.90 10.49 -3.98
C TRP A 147 8.75 11.97 -3.66
N VAL A 148 7.90 12.32 -2.67
CA VAL A 148 7.65 13.72 -2.28
C VAL A 148 8.94 14.41 -1.82
N HIS A 149 9.81 13.67 -1.14
CA HIS A 149 11.09 14.17 -0.64
C HIS A 149 12.05 14.57 -1.75
N VAL A 150 12.20 13.72 -2.77
CA VAL A 150 13.18 13.92 -3.84
C VAL A 150 12.59 14.65 -5.04
N LEU A 151 11.27 14.75 -5.16
CA LEU A 151 10.56 15.39 -6.27
C LEU A 151 11.15 16.74 -6.71
N PRO A 152 11.53 17.67 -5.81
CA PRO A 152 12.09 18.96 -6.22
C PRO A 152 13.44 18.85 -6.94
N THR A 153 14.27 17.87 -6.58
CA THR A 153 15.70 17.82 -6.93
C THR A 153 16.11 16.58 -7.74
N ALA A 154 15.27 15.56 -7.80
CA ALA A 154 15.59 14.29 -8.44
C ALA A 154 15.74 14.42 -9.96
N ARG A 155 16.63 13.59 -10.52
CA ARG A 155 16.75 13.39 -11.96
C ARG A 155 15.54 12.62 -12.48
N THR A 156 15.19 12.82 -13.75
CA THR A 156 14.07 12.15 -14.42
C THR A 156 14.07 10.64 -14.24
N GLY A 157 15.23 9.97 -14.34
CA GLY A 157 15.31 8.52 -14.17
C GLY A 157 14.93 8.03 -12.76
N VAL A 158 15.30 8.77 -11.72
CA VAL A 158 14.92 8.44 -10.33
C VAL A 158 13.41 8.60 -10.14
N LEU A 159 12.83 9.65 -10.73
CA LEU A 159 11.38 9.82 -10.74
C LEU A 159 10.70 8.69 -11.52
N ALA A 160 11.19 8.31 -12.70
CA ALA A 160 10.61 7.21 -13.46
C ALA A 160 10.60 5.90 -12.65
N ALA A 161 11.70 5.59 -11.97
CA ALA A 161 11.80 4.41 -11.10
C ALA A 161 10.80 4.47 -9.92
N LEU A 162 10.71 5.61 -9.24
CA LEU A 162 9.77 5.77 -8.13
C LEU A 162 8.31 5.75 -8.60
N ALA A 163 8.00 6.31 -9.78
CA ALA A 163 6.67 6.27 -10.36
C ALA A 163 6.25 4.82 -10.69
N LEU A 164 7.18 4.01 -11.21
CA LEU A 164 6.97 2.58 -11.41
C LEU A 164 6.76 1.83 -10.09
N LEU A 165 7.55 2.14 -9.07
CA LEU A 165 7.38 1.53 -7.74
C LEU A 165 6.05 1.93 -7.10
N LEU A 166 5.59 3.17 -7.27
CA LEU A 166 4.27 3.61 -6.82
C LEU A 166 3.16 2.85 -7.55
N TYR A 167 3.27 2.66 -8.87
CA TYR A 167 2.31 1.87 -9.65
C TYR A 167 2.32 0.39 -9.22
N ALA A 168 3.51 -0.19 -9.08
CA ALA A 168 3.69 -1.55 -8.60
C ALA A 168 3.18 -1.73 -7.16
N ALA A 169 3.20 -0.68 -6.33
CA ALA A 169 2.58 -0.70 -5.01
C ALA A 169 1.06 -0.60 -5.08
N HIS A 170 0.51 0.44 -5.70
CA HIS A 170 -0.92 0.60 -5.90
C HIS A 170 -1.21 1.72 -6.93
N PRO A 171 -2.20 1.60 -7.84
CA PRO A 171 -2.45 2.64 -8.84
C PRO A 171 -2.85 3.98 -8.21
N LEU A 172 -3.52 3.97 -7.05
CA LEU A 172 -3.85 5.20 -6.32
C LEU A 172 -2.58 5.92 -5.81
N TRP A 173 -1.56 5.20 -5.35
CA TRP A 173 -0.30 5.83 -4.94
C TRP A 173 0.40 6.50 -6.11
N PHE A 174 0.38 5.86 -7.28
CA PHE A 174 0.86 6.48 -8.51
C PHE A 174 0.05 7.74 -8.85
N ALA A 175 -1.28 7.69 -8.80
CA ALA A 175 -2.14 8.84 -9.07
C ALA A 175 -1.85 10.02 -8.11
N VAL A 176 -1.78 9.77 -6.80
CA VAL A 176 -1.44 10.80 -5.82
C VAL A 176 -0.04 11.35 -6.08
N GLY A 177 0.95 10.50 -6.36
CA GLY A 177 2.31 10.91 -6.72
C GLY A 177 2.35 11.83 -7.95
N ALA A 178 1.62 11.47 -9.00
CA ALA A 178 1.49 12.25 -10.23
C ALA A 178 0.83 13.62 -9.96
N ILE A 179 -0.25 13.66 -9.18
CA ILE A 179 -0.90 14.91 -8.77
C ILE A 179 0.08 15.80 -7.98
N CYS A 180 0.80 15.23 -7.02
CA CYS A 180 1.82 15.96 -6.25
C CYS A 180 2.96 16.52 -7.11
N ALA A 181 3.21 15.96 -8.29
CA ALA A 181 4.22 16.48 -9.22
C ALA A 181 3.77 17.76 -9.95
N LEU A 182 2.46 18.00 -10.10
CA LEU A 182 1.91 19.10 -10.90
C LEU A 182 2.24 20.50 -10.35
N PRO A 183 2.13 20.81 -9.04
CA PRO A 183 2.51 22.13 -8.54
C PRO A 183 4.00 22.41 -8.75
N GLY A 184 4.83 21.36 -8.61
CA GLY A 184 6.27 21.46 -8.74
C GLY A 184 6.78 21.71 -10.16
N THR A 185 5.93 21.62 -11.20
CA THR A 185 6.32 21.92 -12.60
C THR A 185 6.07 23.38 -13.00
N ARG A 186 5.23 24.11 -12.26
CA ARG A 186 4.82 25.49 -12.61
C ARG A 186 5.96 26.49 -12.66
N HIS A 187 7.02 26.26 -11.90
CA HIS A 187 8.20 27.12 -11.82
C HIS A 187 9.41 26.55 -12.59
N LEU A 188 9.22 25.45 -13.32
CA LEU A 188 10.28 24.80 -14.08
C LEU A 188 10.24 25.23 -15.55
N GLY A 189 11.41 25.40 -16.16
CA GLY A 189 11.49 25.51 -17.61
C GLY A 189 10.94 24.25 -18.31
N TRP A 190 10.40 24.43 -19.52
CA TRP A 190 9.69 23.40 -20.29
C TRP A 190 10.47 22.08 -20.42
N LYS A 191 11.81 22.11 -20.53
CA LYS A 191 12.65 20.90 -20.58
C LYS A 191 12.53 20.05 -19.31
N ARG A 192 12.56 20.68 -18.14
CA ARG A 192 12.44 19.97 -16.85
C ARG A 192 11.00 19.52 -16.60
N ALA A 193 10.02 20.33 -17.00
CA ALA A 193 8.61 19.93 -16.95
C ALA A 193 8.34 18.71 -17.85
N GLY A 194 8.84 18.73 -19.09
CA GLY A 194 8.75 17.61 -20.04
C GLY A 194 9.47 16.36 -19.52
N GLY A 195 10.65 16.50 -18.94
CA GLY A 195 11.36 15.40 -18.27
C GLY A 195 10.54 14.77 -17.14
N ARG A 196 9.85 15.57 -16.31
CA ARG A 196 8.96 15.04 -15.28
C ARG A 196 7.72 14.36 -15.87
N GLY A 197 7.15 14.90 -16.95
CA GLY A 197 6.07 14.23 -17.69
C GLY A 197 6.51 12.87 -18.22
N LEU A 198 7.72 12.79 -18.79
CA LEU A 198 8.31 11.55 -19.31
C LEU A 198 8.43 10.47 -18.23
N ALA A 199 8.76 10.84 -16.98
CA ALA A 199 8.84 9.90 -15.87
C ALA A 199 7.51 9.21 -15.54
N LEU A 200 6.37 9.81 -15.91
CA LEU A 200 5.03 9.27 -15.65
C LEU A 200 4.50 8.42 -16.81
N LEU A 201 5.08 8.52 -18.01
CA LEU A 201 4.52 7.90 -19.21
C LEU A 201 4.49 6.38 -19.13
N LEU A 202 5.55 5.74 -18.62
CA LEU A 202 5.61 4.29 -18.57
C LEU A 202 4.55 3.70 -17.62
N PRO A 203 4.42 4.12 -16.34
CA PRO A 203 3.31 3.68 -15.50
C PRO A 203 1.92 3.98 -16.08
N LEU A 204 1.74 5.12 -16.75
CA LEU A 204 0.48 5.45 -17.44
C LEU A 204 0.18 4.47 -18.58
N ALA A 205 1.18 4.13 -19.39
CA ALA A 205 1.03 3.16 -20.46
C ALA A 205 0.69 1.77 -19.89
N LEU A 206 1.37 1.34 -18.82
CA LEU A 206 1.04 0.09 -18.14
C LEU A 206 -0.41 0.08 -17.62
N ALA A 207 -0.85 1.15 -16.96
CA ALA A 207 -2.23 1.28 -16.50
C ALA A 207 -3.25 1.25 -17.66
N ALA A 208 -2.95 1.98 -18.74
CA ALA A 208 -3.80 2.06 -19.93
C ALA A 208 -3.89 0.74 -20.70
N LEU A 209 -2.86 -0.12 -20.61
CA LEU A 209 -2.88 -1.47 -21.19
C LEU A 209 -3.55 -2.48 -20.26
N TRP A 210 -3.26 -2.40 -18.96
CA TRP A 210 -3.73 -3.36 -17.96
C TRP A 210 -5.24 -3.27 -17.75
N TYR A 211 -5.78 -2.07 -17.54
CA TYR A 211 -7.19 -1.92 -17.15
C TYR A 211 -8.17 -2.41 -18.22
N PRO A 212 -8.01 -2.11 -19.51
CA PRO A 212 -8.87 -2.68 -20.56
C PRO A 212 -8.72 -4.20 -20.68
N THR A 213 -7.50 -4.72 -20.52
CA THR A 213 -7.24 -6.17 -20.54
C THR A 213 -7.98 -6.87 -19.40
N LEU A 214 -7.91 -6.32 -18.19
CA LEU A 214 -8.63 -6.83 -17.03
C LEU A 214 -10.15 -6.80 -17.27
N THR A 215 -10.68 -5.69 -17.79
CA THR A 215 -12.11 -5.58 -18.10
C THR A 215 -12.56 -6.65 -19.11
N ARG A 216 -11.79 -6.84 -20.19
CA ARG A 216 -12.10 -7.86 -21.20
C ARG A 216 -12.08 -9.27 -20.61
N LEU A 217 -11.01 -9.64 -19.92
CA LEU A 217 -10.86 -10.97 -19.31
C LEU A 217 -11.99 -11.27 -18.32
N ARG A 218 -12.43 -10.26 -17.56
CA ARG A 218 -13.55 -10.40 -16.62
C ARG A 218 -14.88 -10.60 -17.34
N SER A 219 -15.13 -9.84 -18.40
CA SER A 219 -16.35 -10.01 -19.21
C SER A 219 -16.41 -11.39 -19.88
N GLU A 220 -15.28 -11.89 -20.40
CA GLU A 220 -15.18 -13.22 -21.00
C GLU A 220 -15.42 -14.33 -19.97
N ALA A 221 -14.98 -14.12 -18.72
CA ALA A 221 -15.20 -15.04 -17.61
C ALA A 221 -16.59 -14.92 -16.96
N GLY A 222 -17.47 -14.04 -17.46
CA GLY A 222 -18.82 -13.84 -16.91
C GLY A 222 -18.84 -13.18 -15.52
N PHE A 223 -17.74 -12.57 -15.08
CA PHE A 223 -17.69 -11.86 -13.81
C PHE A 223 -18.21 -10.43 -13.98
N ASP A 224 -19.49 -10.22 -13.70
CA ASP A 224 -20.06 -8.88 -13.57
C ASP A 224 -19.62 -8.25 -12.24
N MET A 225 -18.88 -7.16 -12.36
CA MET A 225 -18.43 -6.33 -11.23
C MET A 225 -18.78 -4.87 -11.48
N ALA A 226 -19.86 -4.63 -12.25
CA ALA A 226 -20.58 -3.38 -12.17
C ALA A 226 -20.68 -3.02 -10.69
N ALA A 227 -20.23 -1.81 -10.35
CA ALA A 227 -20.23 -1.36 -8.98
C ALA A 227 -21.69 -1.18 -8.52
N HIS A 228 -22.31 -2.26 -8.05
CA HIS A 228 -23.59 -2.22 -7.35
C HIS A 228 -23.51 -1.40 -6.04
N PHE A 229 -22.30 -0.94 -5.67
CA PHE A 229 -22.05 0.05 -4.62
C PHE A 229 -22.65 1.43 -4.91
N PHE A 230 -22.90 1.76 -6.18
CA PHE A 230 -23.66 2.96 -6.57
C PHE A 230 -25.17 2.71 -6.50
N THR A 231 -25.62 2.07 -5.43
CA THR A 231 -26.98 2.36 -4.95
C THR A 231 -26.99 3.81 -4.52
N SER A 232 -27.88 4.61 -5.07
CA SER A 232 -27.97 6.02 -4.70
C SER A 232 -28.20 6.12 -3.19
N PRO A 233 -27.76 7.20 -2.51
CA PRO A 233 -28.07 7.38 -1.09
C PRO A 233 -29.57 7.26 -0.76
N VAL A 234 -30.43 7.56 -1.73
CA VAL A 234 -31.89 7.41 -1.62
C VAL A 234 -32.33 5.95 -1.70
N GLU A 235 -31.72 5.14 -2.58
CA GLU A 235 -31.99 3.69 -2.66
C GLU A 235 -31.55 2.95 -1.39
N ARG A 236 -30.55 3.47 -0.69
CA ARG A 236 -30.12 2.92 0.61
C ARG A 236 -31.12 3.19 1.75
N LEU A 237 -32.08 4.11 1.54
CA LEU A 237 -33.18 4.34 2.47
C LEU A 237 -34.37 3.40 2.21
N ASP A 238 -34.35 2.62 1.12
CA ASP A 238 -35.36 1.59 0.89
C ASP A 238 -35.24 0.52 2.01
N PRO A 239 -36.31 0.26 2.79
CA PRO A 239 -36.29 -0.80 3.79
C PRO A 239 -35.86 -2.16 3.22
N ARG A 240 -36.11 -2.42 1.94
CA ARG A 240 -35.66 -3.64 1.24
C ARG A 240 -34.15 -3.72 1.15
N TYR A 241 -33.48 -2.59 0.91
CA TYR A 241 -32.03 -2.52 0.91
C TYR A 241 -31.46 -2.83 2.30
N LEU A 242 -32.10 -2.34 3.37
CA LEU A 242 -31.69 -2.64 4.74
C LEU A 242 -31.85 -4.14 5.05
N VAL A 243 -32.97 -4.75 4.65
CA VAL A 243 -33.22 -6.19 4.81
C VAL A 243 -32.20 -7.01 4.00
N ASP A 244 -31.99 -6.68 2.73
CA ASP A 244 -31.02 -7.36 1.86
C ASP A 244 -29.58 -7.19 2.39
N ALA A 245 -29.23 -6.03 2.96
CA ALA A 245 -27.92 -5.77 3.56
C ALA A 245 -27.70 -6.49 4.90
N LEU A 246 -28.74 -6.56 5.75
CA LEU A 246 -28.70 -7.27 7.04
C LEU A 246 -28.66 -8.79 6.86
N LEU A 247 -29.40 -9.31 5.87
CA LEU A 247 -29.53 -10.73 5.61
C LEU A 247 -28.59 -11.24 4.50
N GLY A 248 -27.73 -10.37 3.95
CA GLY A 248 -26.79 -10.73 2.88
C GLY A 248 -27.46 -11.26 1.61
N GLY A 249 -28.68 -10.81 1.31
CA GLY A 249 -29.48 -11.27 0.17
C GLY A 249 -30.13 -12.63 0.34
N ILE A 250 -30.18 -13.20 1.55
CA ILE A 250 -30.97 -14.41 1.85
C ILE A 250 -32.46 -14.05 1.72
N ARG A 251 -33.21 -14.86 0.95
CA ARG A 251 -34.65 -14.68 0.72
C ARG A 251 -35.41 -15.98 0.97
N GLY A 252 -36.67 -15.87 1.39
CA GLY A 252 -37.58 -17.01 1.53
C GLY A 252 -37.59 -17.61 2.95
N PRO A 253 -37.96 -18.89 3.13
CA PRO A 253 -38.19 -19.47 4.47
C PRO A 253 -36.97 -19.40 5.41
N THR A 254 -35.77 -19.40 4.84
CA THR A 254 -34.50 -19.28 5.58
C THR A 254 -34.28 -17.91 6.20
N GLU A 255 -34.83 -16.85 5.59
CA GLU A 255 -34.79 -15.49 6.14
C GLU A 255 -35.57 -15.39 7.46
N THR A 256 -36.71 -16.09 7.59
CA THR A 256 -37.48 -16.15 8.84
C THR A 256 -36.70 -16.83 9.97
N VAL A 257 -35.93 -17.88 9.65
CA VAL A 257 -35.12 -18.61 10.63
C VAL A 257 -33.96 -17.75 11.14
N VAL A 258 -33.29 -17.03 10.24
CA VAL A 258 -32.17 -16.13 10.61
C VAL A 258 -32.68 -14.97 11.46
N LEU A 259 -33.79 -14.33 11.07
CA LEU A 259 -34.39 -13.24 11.86
C LEU A 259 -34.88 -13.70 13.24
N ALA A 260 -35.37 -14.94 13.37
CA ALA A 260 -35.79 -15.50 14.66
C ALA A 260 -34.63 -15.91 15.57
N ALA A 261 -33.41 -16.06 15.01
CA ALA A 261 -32.20 -16.43 15.74
C ALA A 261 -31.36 -15.22 16.20
N MET A 262 -31.67 -14.02 15.71
CA MET A 262 -31.05 -12.75 16.12
C MET A 262 -31.85 -12.07 17.24
#